data_AF-A0A6H0IY93-F1
#
_entry.id   AF-A0A6H0IY93-F1
#
_cell.length_a   1.000
_cell.length_b   1.000
_cell.length_c   1.000
_cell.angle_alpha   90.00
_cell.angle_beta   90.00
_cell.angle_gamma   90.00
#
_symmetry.space_group_name_H-M   'P 1'
#
loop_
_entity.id
_entity.type
_entity.pdbx_description
1 polymer ?
#
loop_
_entity_poly.entity_id
_entity_poly.type
_entity_poly.pdbx_seq_one_letter_code
_entity_poly.pdbx_strand_id
1 'polypeptide(L)'
;MTRTGNTTTIPGVLVAIHGDGILLQGDSGIGKSELALQLLDRGHQLVADDSVTVAVRNGVLSGHAPSSLAGMLEIRGLGPCPADVLFGHNAIRPSAAITLVVGLCRPKDWLDWPRLAPVRDAITLAGILVPRVRLPVAPERPLALVVEALARLHGSGHLQSETEHA
;
A
#
# COMPACT_ATOMS: atom_id res chain seq x y z
N MET A 1 15.69 20.47 -21.16
CA MET A 1 14.63 20.78 -20.18
C MET A 1 13.98 19.48 -19.73
N THR A 2 14.39 18.94 -18.58
CA THR A 2 13.73 17.78 -17.97
C THR A 2 12.39 18.25 -17.41
N ARG A 3 11.30 17.83 -18.04
CA ARG A 3 9.94 18.09 -17.55
C ARG A 3 9.77 17.29 -16.26
N THR A 4 10.03 17.92 -15.12
CA THR A 4 9.72 17.34 -13.80
C THR A 4 8.22 17.08 -13.81
N GLY A 5 7.84 15.80 -13.90
CA GLY A 5 6.43 15.40 -13.82
C GLY A 5 5.82 15.99 -12.56
N ASN A 6 4.59 16.47 -12.64
CA ASN A 6 3.89 17.08 -11.51
C ASN A 6 3.93 16.11 -10.32
N THR A 7 4.62 16.48 -9.25
CA THR A 7 4.73 15.66 -8.03
C THR A 7 3.58 16.02 -7.11
N THR A 8 2.96 15.04 -6.47
CA THR A 8 1.88 15.23 -5.50
C THR A 8 2.13 14.36 -4.28
N THR A 9 1.89 14.87 -3.08
CA THR A 9 1.97 14.07 -1.85
C THR A 9 0.57 13.66 -1.43
N ILE A 10 0.37 12.38 -1.14
CA ILE A 10 -0.91 11.81 -0.72
C ILE A 10 -0.75 11.08 0.62
N PRO A 11 -1.76 11.09 1.49
CA PRO A 11 -1.72 10.32 2.73
C PRO A 11 -1.83 8.81 2.42
N GLY A 12 -1.07 8.01 3.14
CA GLY A 12 -1.03 6.56 2.96
C GLY A 12 0.32 5.95 3.34
N VAL A 13 0.40 4.64 3.18
CA VAL A 13 1.63 3.89 3.44
C VAL A 13 1.96 3.08 2.19
N LEU A 14 3.17 3.22 1.67
CA LEU A 14 3.62 2.48 0.50
C LEU A 14 4.62 1.41 0.94
N VAL A 15 4.30 0.16 0.60
CA VAL A 15 5.12 -1.01 0.87
C VAL A 15 5.42 -1.73 -0.44
N ALA A 16 6.59 -2.36 -0.53
CA ALA A 16 6.94 -3.24 -1.64
C ALA A 16 6.83 -4.70 -1.20
N ILE A 17 5.90 -5.43 -1.81
CA ILE A 17 5.60 -6.83 -1.50
C ILE A 17 6.01 -7.66 -2.72
N HIS A 18 7.02 -8.53 -2.57
CA HIS A 18 7.65 -9.26 -3.70
C HIS A 18 8.09 -8.36 -4.88
N GLY A 19 8.36 -7.08 -4.61
CA GLY A 19 8.76 -6.10 -5.63
C GLY A 19 7.64 -5.20 -6.14
N ASP A 20 6.37 -5.59 -5.95
CA ASP A 20 5.20 -4.79 -6.33
C ASP A 20 4.91 -3.70 -5.30
N GLY A 21 4.73 -2.45 -5.74
CA GLY A 21 4.38 -1.35 -4.85
C GLY A 21 2.89 -1.32 -4.55
N ILE A 22 2.55 -1.57 -3.30
CA ILE A 22 1.18 -1.62 -2.79
C ILE A 22 0.94 -0.38 -1.92
N LEU A 23 0.05 0.50 -2.35
CA LEU A 23 -0.33 1.69 -1.59
C LEU A 23 -1.50 1.35 -0.65
N LEU A 24 -1.25 1.41 0.65
CA LEU A 24 -2.25 1.28 1.70
C LEU A 24 -2.91 2.64 1.94
N GLN A 25 -4.23 2.71 1.77
CA GLN A 25 -5.04 3.89 2.06
C GLN A 25 -6.15 3.55 3.04
N GLY A 26 -6.77 4.58 3.63
CA GLY A 26 -7.84 4.44 4.62
C GLY A 26 -7.73 5.53 5.68
N ASP A 27 -8.76 5.63 6.52
CA ASP A 27 -8.86 6.69 7.52
C ASP A 27 -7.68 6.71 8.52
N SER A 28 -7.46 7.86 9.15
CA SER A 28 -6.46 7.96 10.22
C SER A 28 -6.80 7.01 11.37
N GLY A 29 -5.78 6.35 11.94
CA GLY A 29 -5.96 5.37 13.01
C GLY A 29 -6.67 4.07 12.59
N ILE A 30 -6.80 3.79 11.28
CA ILE A 30 -7.37 2.51 10.81
C ILE A 30 -6.43 1.31 10.99
N GLY A 31 -5.12 1.56 11.13
CA GLY A 31 -4.10 0.51 11.26
C GLY A 31 -3.14 0.39 10.08
N LYS A 32 -2.94 1.44 9.26
CA LYS A 32 -2.07 1.38 8.07
C LYS A 32 -0.60 1.12 8.45
N SER A 33 -0.07 1.86 9.41
CA SER A 33 1.32 1.75 9.88
C SER A 33 1.54 0.45 10.65
N GLU A 34 0.56 0.02 11.47
CA GLU A 34 0.60 -1.29 12.13
C GLU A 34 0.54 -2.46 11.14
N LEU A 35 -0.15 -2.31 10.01
CA LEU A 35 -0.14 -3.29 8.93
C LEU A 35 1.20 -3.30 8.21
N ALA A 36 1.81 -2.14 7.94
CA ALA A 36 3.14 -2.06 7.36
C ALA A 36 4.20 -2.70 8.28
N LEU A 37 4.12 -2.46 9.60
CA LEU A 37 4.98 -3.10 10.60
C LEU A 37 4.93 -4.64 10.48
N GLN A 38 3.73 -5.21 10.40
CA GLN A 38 3.53 -6.66 10.22
C GLN A 38 4.06 -7.17 8.87
N LEU A 39 3.99 -6.36 7.81
CA LEU A 39 4.53 -6.74 6.49
C LEU A 39 6.06 -6.70 6.49
N LEU A 40 6.67 -5.74 7.19
CA LEU A 40 8.12 -5.66 7.35
C LEU A 40 8.68 -6.84 8.15
N ASP A 41 8.01 -7.23 9.24
CA ASP A 41 8.34 -8.43 10.01
C ASP A 41 8.31 -9.71 9.16
N ARG A 42 7.54 -9.70 8.07
CA ARG A 42 7.44 -10.80 7.09
C ARG A 42 8.43 -10.69 5.93
N GLY A 43 9.37 -9.75 6.00
CA GLY A 43 10.45 -9.56 5.03
C GLY A 43 10.12 -8.65 3.85
N HIS A 44 9.00 -7.92 3.90
CA HIS A 44 8.68 -6.91 2.89
C HIS A 44 9.36 -5.57 3.20
N GLN A 45 9.31 -4.64 2.25
CA GLN A 45 10.07 -3.40 2.35
C GLN A 45 9.14 -2.20 2.51
N LEU A 46 9.49 -1.30 3.42
CA LEU A 46 8.87 0.02 3.55
C LEU A 46 9.41 0.95 2.47
N VAL A 47 8.50 1.64 1.78
CA VAL A 47 8.85 2.71 0.86
C VAL A 47 8.53 4.07 1.46
N ALA A 48 7.39 4.20 2.11
CA ALA A 48 6.94 5.42 2.78
C ALA A 48 5.87 5.10 3.82
N ASP A 49 5.88 5.79 4.96
CA ASP A 49 4.82 5.78 5.97
C ASP A 49 4.21 7.19 6.12
N ASP A 50 2.95 7.24 6.54
CA ASP A 50 2.08 8.41 6.67
C ASP A 50 1.79 9.22 5.38
N SER A 51 2.83 9.61 4.64
CA SER A 51 2.76 10.46 3.46
C SER A 51 3.61 9.89 2.32
N VAL A 52 3.00 9.75 1.14
CA VAL A 52 3.62 9.19 -0.07
C VAL A 52 3.70 10.25 -1.15
N THR A 53 4.91 10.57 -1.58
CA THR A 53 5.15 11.46 -2.71
C THR A 53 5.07 10.66 -4.00
N VAL A 54 4.08 10.96 -4.84
CA VAL A 54 3.81 10.30 -6.11
C VAL A 54 4.18 11.18 -7.29
N ALA A 55 4.74 10.57 -8.33
CA ALA A 55 5.04 11.21 -9.59
C ALA A 55 4.90 10.21 -10.74
N VAL A 56 4.54 10.72 -11.92
CA VAL A 56 4.49 9.91 -13.15
C VAL A 56 5.75 10.11 -13.95
N ARG A 57 6.45 9.01 -14.28
CA ARG A 57 7.62 9.01 -15.16
C ARG A 57 7.45 7.93 -16.21
N ASN A 58 7.52 8.30 -17.48
CA ASN A 58 7.34 7.39 -18.62
C ASN A 58 6.05 6.53 -18.53
N GLY A 59 4.95 7.14 -18.08
CA GLY A 59 3.67 6.44 -17.90
C GLY A 59 3.58 5.56 -16.64
N VAL A 60 4.67 5.40 -15.88
CA VAL A 60 4.69 4.64 -14.63
C VAL A 60 4.45 5.58 -13.46
N LEU A 61 3.44 5.26 -12.65
CA LEU A 61 3.20 5.90 -11.38
C LEU A 61 4.19 5.37 -10.34
N SER A 62 5.09 6.23 -9.86
CA SER A 62 6.08 5.89 -8.84
C SER A 62 5.78 6.63 -7.54
N GLY A 63 5.93 5.94 -6.41
CA GLY A 63 5.86 6.53 -5.08
C GLY A 63 7.20 6.43 -4.32
N HIS A 64 7.43 7.38 -3.42
CA HIS A 64 8.56 7.42 -2.49
C HIS A 64 8.19 8.23 -1.25
N ALA A 65 8.95 8.10 -0.17
CA ALA A 65 8.79 8.95 1.00
C ALA A 65 9.26 10.39 0.73
N PRO A 66 8.61 11.42 1.30
CA PRO A 66 9.24 12.73 1.49
C PRO A 66 10.59 12.58 2.22
N SER A 67 11.56 13.44 1.90
CA SER A 67 12.92 13.34 2.44
C SER A 67 12.99 13.30 3.98
N SER A 68 12.08 13.99 4.65
CA SER A 68 12.00 14.06 6.12
C SER A 68 11.46 12.78 6.77
N LEU A 69 10.79 11.91 6.01
CA LEU A 69 10.16 10.67 6.49
C LEU A 69 10.80 9.42 5.89
N ALA A 70 11.86 9.57 5.09
CA ALA A 70 12.52 8.45 4.43
C ALA A 70 13.07 7.45 5.45
N GLY A 71 12.64 6.19 5.34
CA GLY A 71 13.07 5.10 6.23
C GLY A 71 12.45 5.11 7.63
N MET A 72 11.56 6.06 7.91
CA MET A 72 10.90 6.17 9.21
C MET A 72 9.54 5.48 9.18
N LEU A 73 9.23 4.75 10.25
CA LEU A 73 7.94 4.13 10.53
C LEU A 73 7.40 4.66 11.85
N GLU A 74 6.19 5.19 11.89
CA GLU A 74 5.58 5.64 13.14
C GLU A 74 4.89 4.48 13.85
N ILE A 75 5.37 4.15 15.05
CA ILE A 75 4.75 3.11 15.88
C ILE A 75 4.10 3.78 17.08
N ARG A 76 2.78 3.61 17.22
CA ARG A 76 2.05 4.15 18.38
C ARG A 76 2.64 3.63 19.68
N GLY A 77 2.94 4.54 20.59
CA GLY A 77 3.58 4.22 21.88
C GLY A 77 5.11 4.26 21.86
N LEU A 78 5.75 4.24 20.69
CA LEU A 78 7.20 4.39 20.53
C LEU A 78 7.60 5.67 19.77
N GLY A 79 6.69 6.21 18.95
CA GLY A 79 6.96 7.35 18.07
C GLY A 79 7.66 6.94 16.77
N PRO A 80 8.25 7.90 16.03
CA PRO A 80 8.98 7.63 14.79
C PRO A 80 10.20 6.74 15.05
N CYS A 81 10.23 5.59 14.38
CA CYS A 81 11.27 4.58 14.52
C CYS A 81 11.97 4.34 13.18
N PRO A 82 13.32 4.23 13.13
CA PRO A 82 14.02 3.86 11.91
C PRO A 82 13.75 2.38 11.56
N ALA A 83 13.18 2.13 10.37
CA ALA A 83 12.78 0.78 9.97
C ALA A 83 13.98 -0.15 9.74
N ASP A 84 15.12 0.37 9.31
CA ASP A 84 16.36 -0.38 9.13
C ASP A 84 16.99 -0.85 10.45
N VAL A 85 16.85 -0.07 11.52
CA VAL A 85 17.29 -0.48 12.86
C VAL A 85 16.43 -1.63 13.38
N LEU A 86 15.13 -1.62 13.08
CA LEU A 86 14.19 -2.64 13.55
C LEU A 86 14.26 -3.94 12.72
N PHE A 87 14.39 -3.84 11.40
CA PHE A 87 14.20 -4.96 10.47
C PHE A 87 15.38 -5.20 9.52
N GLY A 88 16.48 -4.46 9.69
CA GLY A 88 17.68 -4.54 8.86
C GLY A 88 17.61 -3.69 7.59
N HIS A 89 18.77 -3.43 6.98
CA HIS A 89 18.89 -2.51 5.83
C HIS A 89 18.01 -2.86 4.62
N ASN A 90 17.71 -4.15 4.41
CA ASN A 90 16.86 -4.60 3.30
C ASN A 90 15.37 -4.28 3.51
N ALA A 91 14.95 -3.86 4.71
CA ALA A 91 13.57 -3.48 5.01
C ALA A 91 13.17 -2.11 4.44
N ILE A 92 14.11 -1.34 3.90
CA ILE A 92 13.84 -0.04 3.27
C ILE A 92 14.02 -0.15 1.77
N ARG A 93 13.08 0.44 1.03
CA ARG A 93 13.16 0.61 -0.42
C ARG A 93 12.95 2.07 -0.80
N PRO A 94 13.88 2.74 -1.49
CA PRO A 94 13.76 4.18 -1.76
C PRO A 94 12.53 4.61 -2.57
N SER A 95 12.06 3.74 -3.47
CA SER A 95 10.86 3.99 -4.29
C SER A 95 10.27 2.69 -4.83
N ALA A 96 8.99 2.72 -5.19
CA ALA A 96 8.31 1.63 -5.88
C ALA A 96 7.29 2.15 -6.90
N ALA A 97 7.08 1.39 -7.98
CA ALA A 97 5.94 1.60 -8.87
C ALA A 97 4.66 1.20 -8.14
N ILE A 98 3.65 2.07 -8.12
CA ILE A 98 2.37 1.79 -7.47
C ILE A 98 1.49 1.06 -8.47
N THR A 99 1.30 -0.24 -8.24
CA THR A 99 0.55 -1.13 -9.15
C THR A 99 -0.83 -1.49 -8.59
N LEU A 100 -1.00 -1.41 -7.26
CA LEU A 100 -2.25 -1.70 -6.57
C LEU A 100 -2.46 -0.74 -5.40
N VAL A 101 -3.71 -0.32 -5.20
CA VAL A 101 -4.16 0.34 -3.97
C VAL A 101 -4.96 -0.64 -3.11
N VAL A 102 -4.63 -0.76 -1.83
CA VAL A 102 -5.45 -1.46 -0.85
C VAL A 102 -6.09 -0.42 0.06
N GLY A 103 -7.41 -0.24 -0.11
CA GLY A 103 -8.21 0.68 0.69
C GLY A 103 -8.75 -0.03 1.93
N LEU A 104 -8.14 0.24 3.08
CA LEU A 104 -8.63 -0.22 4.38
C LEU A 104 -9.92 0.51 4.74
N CYS A 105 -10.93 -0.23 5.21
CA CYS A 105 -12.21 0.32 5.68
C CYS A 105 -12.71 -0.37 6.94
N ARG A 106 -13.54 0.29 7.75
CA ARG A 106 -14.27 -0.34 8.87
C ARG A 106 -15.76 -0.41 8.52
N PRO A 107 -16.26 -1.55 8.02
CA PRO A 107 -17.68 -1.69 7.75
C PRO A 107 -18.45 -1.69 9.08
N LYS A 108 -19.72 -1.24 9.03
CA LYS A 108 -20.60 -1.26 10.20
C LYS A 108 -20.91 -2.69 10.65
N ASP A 109 -21.09 -3.59 9.69
CA ASP A 109 -21.18 -5.03 9.90
C ASP A 109 -20.20 -5.73 8.95
N TRP A 110 -19.20 -6.41 9.51
CA TRP A 110 -18.22 -7.18 8.75
C TRP A 110 -18.78 -8.53 8.28
N LEU A 111 -19.81 -9.07 8.96
CA LEU A 111 -20.43 -10.33 8.57
C LEU A 111 -21.11 -10.25 7.21
N ASP A 112 -21.61 -9.05 6.87
CA ASP A 112 -22.23 -8.73 5.59
C ASP A 112 -21.21 -8.49 4.46
N TRP A 113 -19.91 -8.51 4.76
CA TRP A 113 -18.91 -8.29 3.74
C TRP A 113 -18.88 -9.44 2.73
N PRO A 114 -18.83 -9.15 1.41
CA PRO A 114 -18.83 -10.19 0.38
C PRO A 114 -17.73 -11.24 0.59
N ARG A 115 -18.13 -12.51 0.58
CA ARG A 115 -17.20 -13.66 0.73
C ARG A 115 -16.65 -14.17 -0.59
N LEU A 116 -17.45 -14.08 -1.66
CA LEU A 116 -17.16 -14.73 -2.93
C LEU A 116 -16.22 -13.92 -3.83
N ALA A 117 -16.29 -12.59 -3.78
CA ALA A 117 -15.46 -11.72 -4.58
C ALA A 117 -14.96 -10.53 -3.74
N PRO A 118 -13.69 -10.13 -3.90
CA PRO A 118 -13.21 -8.89 -3.31
C PRO A 118 -13.93 -7.69 -3.93
N VAL A 119 -14.17 -6.68 -3.11
CA VAL A 119 -14.77 -5.43 -3.58
C VAL A 119 -13.67 -4.61 -4.26
N ARG A 120 -13.76 -4.46 -5.59
CA ARG A 120 -12.76 -3.77 -6.41
C ARG A 120 -13.35 -2.54 -7.10
N ASP A 121 -12.53 -1.53 -7.29
CA ASP A 121 -12.78 -0.38 -8.16
C ASP A 121 -11.43 0.13 -8.69
N ALA A 122 -11.39 1.36 -9.19
CA ALA A 122 -10.14 2.01 -9.60
C ALA A 122 -10.08 3.44 -9.06
N ILE A 123 -8.87 3.93 -8.85
CA ILE A 123 -8.60 5.28 -8.36
C ILE A 123 -7.55 5.96 -9.25
N THR A 124 -7.74 7.24 -9.53
CA THR A 124 -6.77 8.03 -10.30
C THR A 124 -5.78 8.70 -9.37
N LEU A 125 -4.49 8.41 -9.53
CA LEU A 125 -3.38 9.00 -8.78
C LEU A 125 -2.43 9.69 -9.75
N ALA A 126 -2.20 10.99 -9.58
CA ALA A 126 -1.37 11.80 -10.49
C ALA A 126 -1.71 11.61 -12.00
N GLY A 127 -2.99 11.37 -12.31
CA GLY A 127 -3.47 11.14 -13.69
C GLY A 127 -3.37 9.69 -14.19
N ILE A 128 -2.87 8.75 -13.38
CA ILE A 128 -2.81 7.31 -13.72
C ILE A 128 -3.93 6.58 -12.99
N LEU A 129 -4.70 5.78 -13.73
CA LEU A 129 -5.73 4.90 -13.18
C LEU A 129 -5.06 3.65 -12.57
N VAL A 130 -5.31 3.39 -11.30
CA VAL A 130 -4.73 2.27 -10.54
C VAL A 130 -5.87 1.42 -9.99
N PRO A 131 -5.80 0.08 -10.09
CA PRO A 131 -6.80 -0.79 -9.47
C PRO A 131 -6.76 -0.64 -7.94
N ARG A 132 -7.94 -0.65 -7.33
CA ARG A 132 -8.09 -0.60 -5.88
C ARG A 132 -8.94 -1.74 -5.37
N VAL A 133 -8.45 -2.43 -4.35
CA VAL A 133 -9.19 -3.43 -3.59
C VAL A 133 -9.57 -2.84 -2.23
N ARG A 134 -10.86 -2.88 -1.88
CA ARG A 134 -11.31 -2.50 -0.54
C ARG A 134 -11.18 -3.70 0.40
N LEU A 135 -10.49 -3.48 1.51
CA LEU A 135 -10.18 -4.52 2.49
C LEU A 135 -10.65 -4.09 3.88
N PRO A 136 -11.65 -4.75 4.45
CA PRO A 136 -12.15 -4.34 5.75
C PRO A 136 -11.25 -4.80 6.89
N VAL A 137 -11.02 -3.90 7.84
CA VAL A 137 -10.33 -4.15 9.09
C VAL A 137 -11.36 -4.69 10.08
N ALA A 138 -11.12 -5.92 10.55
CA ALA A 138 -11.97 -6.62 11.52
C ALA A 138 -11.07 -7.34 12.55
N PRO A 139 -11.58 -7.58 13.78
CA PRO A 139 -10.85 -8.35 14.78
C PRO A 139 -10.37 -9.71 14.24
N GLU A 140 -9.18 -10.12 14.65
CA GLU A 140 -8.56 -11.43 14.31
C GLU A 140 -8.30 -11.69 12.82
N ARG A 141 -8.65 -10.74 11.94
CA ARG A 141 -8.37 -10.88 10.51
C ARG A 141 -6.87 -10.71 10.27
N PRO A 142 -6.18 -11.69 9.66
CA PRO A 142 -4.73 -11.61 9.42
C PRO A 142 -4.45 -10.70 8.23
N LEU A 143 -4.59 -9.38 8.40
CA LEU A 143 -4.55 -8.41 7.30
C LEU A 143 -3.25 -8.46 6.51
N ALA A 144 -2.09 -8.64 7.16
CA ALA A 144 -0.81 -8.76 6.47
C ALA A 144 -0.81 -9.94 5.49
N LEU A 145 -1.28 -11.11 5.93
CA LEU A 145 -1.39 -12.31 5.10
C LEU A 145 -2.36 -12.09 3.93
N VAL A 146 -3.50 -11.42 4.19
CA VAL A 146 -4.48 -11.13 3.13
C VAL A 146 -3.92 -10.15 2.10
N VAL A 147 -3.20 -9.11 2.52
CA VAL A 147 -2.56 -8.17 1.60
C VAL A 147 -1.44 -8.83 0.79
N GLU A 148 -0.65 -9.72 1.39
CA GLU A 148 0.32 -10.52 0.64
C GLU A 148 -0.35 -11.41 -0.41
N ALA A 149 -1.46 -12.07 -0.06
CA ALA A 149 -2.21 -12.89 -1.00
C ALA A 149 -2.77 -12.03 -2.15
N LEU A 150 -3.30 -10.85 -1.84
CA LEU A 150 -3.75 -9.89 -2.85
C LEU A 150 -2.60 -9.45 -3.77
N ALA A 151 -1.42 -9.16 -3.23
CA ALA A 151 -0.25 -8.80 -4.02
C ALA A 151 0.17 -9.96 -4.96
N ARG A 152 0.19 -11.21 -4.49
CA ARG A 152 0.48 -12.39 -5.33
C ARG A 152 -0.54 -12.60 -6.45
N LEU A 153 -1.83 -12.46 -6.15
CA LEU A 153 -2.89 -12.57 -7.15
C LEU A 153 -2.84 -11.41 -8.16
N HIS A 154 -2.44 -10.22 -7.70
CA HIS A 154 -2.25 -9.06 -8.57
C HIS A 154 -1.09 -9.28 -9.54
N GLY A 155 0.11 -9.59 -9.02
CA GLY A 155 1.32 -9.78 -9.83
C GLY A 155 1.24 -10.98 -10.80
N SER A 156 0.39 -11.96 -10.50
CA SER A 156 0.10 -13.09 -11.40
C SER A 156 -1.05 -12.85 -12.39
N GLY A 157 -1.69 -11.67 -12.39
CA GLY A 157 -2.79 -11.32 -13.29
C GLY A 157 -4.17 -11.89 -12.92
N HIS A 158 -4.27 -12.71 -11.86
CA HIS A 158 -5.53 -13.35 -11.45
C HIS A 158 -6.58 -12.36 -10.90
N LEU A 159 -6.20 -11.13 -10.53
CA LEU A 159 -7.16 -10.08 -10.17
C LEU A 159 -7.72 -9.31 -11.38
N GLN A 160 -7.15 -9.48 -12.59
CA GLN A 160 -7.56 -8.75 -13.80
C GLN A 160 -8.56 -9.54 -14.66
N SER A 161 -8.57 -10.88 -14.56
CA SER A 161 -9.30 -11.80 -15.45
C SER A 161 -10.80 -11.94 -15.20
N GLU A 162 -11.35 -11.37 -14.12
CA GLU A 162 -12.78 -11.52 -13.78
C GLU A 162 -13.71 -10.51 -14.48
N THR A 163 -13.16 -9.59 -15.29
CA THR A 163 -13.95 -8.53 -15.96
C THR A 163 -14.46 -8.91 -17.36
N GLU A 164 -14.08 -10.08 -17.89
CA GLU A 164 -14.40 -10.48 -19.28
C GLU A 164 -15.59 -11.46 -19.43
N HIS A 165 -16.27 -11.84 -18.35
CA HIS A 165 -17.33 -12.87 -18.40
C HIS A 165 -18.67 -12.48 -17.74
N ALA A 166 -19.02 -11.18 -17.74
CA ALA A 166 -20.34 -10.70 -17.30
C ALA A 166 -21.09 -10.01 -18.44
#